data_AF-A0A924G446-F1
#
_entry.id   AF-A0A924G446-F1
#
_cell.length_a   1.000
_cell.length_b   1.000
_cell.length_c   1.000
_cell.angle_alpha   90.00
_cell.angle_beta   90.00
_cell.angle_gamma   90.00
#
_symmetry.space_group_name_H-M   'P 1'
#
loop_
_entity.id
_entity.type
_entity.pdbx_description
1 polymer ?
#
loop_
_entity_poly.entity_id
_entity_poly.type
_entity_poly.pdbx_seq_one_letter_code
_entity_poly.pdbx_strand_id
1 'polypeptide(L)'
;MDWKIFVKQVSYQLGIKKNVNIYLSELVTTPMTIGFLKPIILVPLASINHLSAEQIEAVLLHELAHIKRLDYLFNLFLSVTETILFFNPFTQLR
;
A
#
# COMPACT_ATOMS: atom_id res chain seq x y z
N MET A 1 4.22 20.28 5.00
CA MET A 1 3.32 19.19 5.43
C MET A 1 4.18 17.94 5.56
N ASP A 2 4.11 17.20 6.66
CA ASP A 2 4.87 15.94 6.80
C ASP A 2 4.13 14.82 6.05
N TRP A 3 4.67 14.36 4.92
CA TRP A 3 4.02 13.34 4.10
C TRP A 3 3.84 12.01 4.85
N LYS A 4 4.65 11.74 5.88
CA LYS A 4 4.45 10.55 6.72
C LYS A 4 3.12 10.62 7.45
N ILE A 5 2.73 11.81 7.92
CA ILE A 5 1.45 12.04 8.59
C ILE A 5 0.31 11.88 7.58
N PHE A 6 0.43 12.50 6.40
CA PHE A 6 -0.55 12.38 5.33
C PHE A 6 -0.80 10.92 4.94
N VAL A 7 0.26 10.17 4.62
CA VAL A 7 0.14 8.76 4.24
C VAL A 7 -0.42 7.93 5.37
N LYS A 8 -0.04 8.17 6.63
CA LYS A 8 -0.60 7.44 7.77
C LYS A 8 -2.11 7.69 7.91
N GLN A 9 -2.54 8.95 7.79
CA GLN A 9 -3.95 9.32 7.89
C GLN A 9 -4.77 8.73 6.73
N VAL A 10 -4.29 8.85 5.50
CA VAL A 10 -4.97 8.30 4.32
C VAL A 10 -4.97 6.77 4.34
N SER A 11 -3.88 6.12 4.76
CA SER A 11 -3.83 4.66 4.92
C SER A 11 -4.90 4.17 5.89
N TYR A 12 -5.07 4.87 7.01
CA TYR A 12 -6.12 4.58 7.98
C TYR A 12 -7.52 4.75 7.37
N GLN A 13 -7.78 5.85 6.66
CA GLN A 13 -9.06 6.09 5.97
C GLN A 13 -9.36 5.04 4.89
N LEU A 14 -8.32 4.55 4.21
CA LEU A 14 -8.44 3.52 3.17
C LEU A 14 -8.61 2.10 3.75
N GLY A 15 -8.47 1.92 5.07
CA GLY A 15 -8.55 0.61 5.74
C GLY A 15 -7.28 -0.23 5.61
N ILE A 16 -6.14 0.37 5.25
CA ILE A 16 -4.86 -0.31 5.14
C ILE A 16 -4.30 -0.52 6.55
N LYS A 17 -4.29 -1.77 7.02
CA LYS A 17 -3.80 -2.14 8.37
C LYS A 17 -2.27 -2.21 8.48
N LYS A 18 -1.57 -2.26 7.36
CA LYS A 18 -0.12 -2.40 7.28
C LYS A 18 0.55 -1.05 7.52
N ASN A 19 1.72 -1.07 8.14
CA ASN A 19 2.52 0.15 8.28
C ASN A 19 3.15 0.50 6.92
N VAL A 20 2.65 1.56 6.29
CA VAL A 20 3.18 2.08 5.02
C VAL A 20 4.27 3.08 5.33
N ASN A 21 5.50 2.82 4.86
CA ASN A 21 6.62 3.74 5.03
C ASN A 21 6.90 4.49 3.72
N ILE A 22 7.42 5.70 3.82
CA ILE A 22 7.85 6.51 2.67
C ILE A 22 9.35 6.75 2.78
N TYR A 23 10.07 6.54 1.68
CA TYR A 23 11.46 6.94 1.55
C TYR A 23 11.69 7.71 0.26
N LEU A 24 12.67 8.60 0.31
CA LEU A 24 13.21 9.27 -0.85
C LEU A 24 14.34 8.44 -1.42
N SER A 25 14.39 8.32 -2.74
CA SER A 25 15.44 7.58 -3.42
C SER A 25 15.89 8.32 -4.68
N GLU A 26 17.21 8.36 -4.88
CA GLU A 26 17.84 8.86 -6.11
C GLU A 26 17.89 7.81 -7.21
N LEU A 27 17.77 6.54 -6.83
CA LEU A 27 17.90 5.41 -7.75
C LEU A 27 16.64 5.16 -8.57
N VAL A 28 15.50 5.70 -8.13
CA VAL A 28 14.21 5.52 -8.79
C VAL A 28 13.84 6.78 -9.57
N THR A 29 13.38 6.60 -10.80
CA THR A 29 12.94 7.69 -11.69
C THR A 29 11.45 7.98 -11.58
N THR A 30 10.68 7.04 -11.05
CA THR A 30 9.23 7.16 -10.84
C THR A 30 8.83 6.72 -9.43
N PRO A 31 7.77 7.33 -8.86
CA PRO A 31 7.16 6.84 -7.63
C PRO A 31 6.77 5.37 -7.78
N MET A 32 7.05 4.56 -6.76
CA MET A 32 6.66 3.15 -6.77
C MET A 32 6.53 2.56 -5.38
N THR A 33 5.65 1.58 -5.26
CA THR A 33 5.46 0.77 -4.06
C THR A 33 6.21 -0.55 -4.15
N ILE A 34 6.94 -0.92 -3.10
CA ILE A 34 7.58 -2.22 -2.94
C ILE A 34 7.17 -2.91 -1.63
N GLY A 35 7.19 -4.24 -1.62
CA GLY A 35 6.93 -5.06 -0.43
C GLY A 35 5.45 -5.31 -0.15
N PHE A 36 5.10 -6.55 0.19
CA PHE A 36 3.71 -6.98 0.41
C PHE A 36 3.24 -6.84 1.87
N LEU A 37 4.07 -7.29 2.83
CA LEU A 37 3.75 -7.27 4.27
C LEU A 37 4.06 -5.92 4.93
N LYS A 38 5.15 -5.28 4.49
CA LYS A 38 5.60 -3.96 4.94
C LYS A 38 5.77 -3.09 3.69
N PRO A 39 4.67 -2.55 3.14
CA PRO A 39 4.72 -1.77 1.91
C PRO A 39 5.54 -0.49 2.15
N ILE A 40 6.39 -0.19 1.18
CA ILE A 40 7.26 0.98 1.17
C ILE A 40 6.99 1.74 -0.12
N ILE A 41 6.65 3.02 0.00
CA ILE A 41 6.53 3.95 -1.11
C ILE A 41 7.87 4.64 -1.30
N LEU A 42 8.51 4.42 -2.45
CA LEU A 42 9.70 5.13 -2.87
C LEU A 42 9.29 6.32 -3.73
N VAL A 43 9.73 7.50 -3.34
CA VAL A 43 9.51 8.75 -4.09
C VAL A 43 10.85 9.22 -4.66
N PRO A 44 10.96 9.47 -5.98
CA PRO A 44 12.16 10.03 -6.57
C PRO A 44 12.52 11.37 -5.94
N LEU A 45 13.81 11.62 -5.65
CA LEU A 45 14.25 12.96 -5.24
C LEU A 45 13.91 14.02 -6.31
N ALA A 46 13.95 13.66 -7.58
CA ALA A 46 13.55 14.55 -8.67
C ALA A 46 12.08 15.01 -8.55
N SER A 47 11.17 14.13 -8.10
CA SER A 47 9.75 14.46 -7.94
C SER A 47 9.51 15.57 -6.93
N ILE A 48 10.39 15.74 -5.95
CA ILE A 48 10.30 16.77 -4.91
C ILE A 48 10.47 18.18 -5.48
N ASN A 49 11.34 18.30 -6.49
CA ASN A 49 11.66 19.58 -7.11
C ASN A 49 10.75 19.90 -8.31
N HIS A 50 10.14 18.88 -8.91
CA HIS A 50 9.35 19.03 -10.13
C HIS A 50 7.84 18.99 -9.92
N LEU A 51 7.37 18.47 -8.78
CA LEU A 51 5.93 18.36 -8.49
C LEU A 51 5.52 19.35 -7.41
N SER A 52 4.32 19.90 -7.55
CA SER A 52 3.65 20.63 -6.47
C SER A 52 3.29 19.69 -5.31
N ALA A 53 3.02 20.26 -4.13
CA ALA A 53 2.57 19.47 -2.98
C ALA A 53 1.31 18.63 -3.30
N GLU A 54 0.34 19.22 -4.01
CA GLU A 54 -0.89 18.54 -4.43
C GLU A 54 -0.62 17.38 -5.41
N GLN A 55 0.34 17.55 -6.32
CA GLN A 55 0.74 16.50 -7.25
C GLN A 55 1.43 15.34 -6.52
N ILE A 56 2.27 15.62 -5.53
CA ILE A 56 2.88 14.58 -4.68
C ILE A 56 1.81 13.84 -3.88
N GLU A 57 0.83 14.55 -3.31
CA GLU A 57 -0.28 13.92 -2.60
C GLU A 57 -1.12 13.02 -3.51
N ALA A 58 -1.40 13.44 -4.75
CA ALA A 58 -2.09 12.62 -5.74
C ALA A 58 -1.31 11.35 -6.11
N VAL A 59 0.02 11.46 -6.27
CA VAL A 59 0.90 10.32 -6.48
C VAL A 59 0.89 9.37 -5.27
N LEU A 60 1.00 9.89 -4.06
CA LEU A 60 0.95 9.08 -2.84
C LEU A 60 -0.40 8.35 -2.69
N LEU A 61 -1.51 9.02 -3.03
CA LEU A 61 -2.84 8.42 -3.09
C LEU A 61 -2.90 7.27 -4.10
N HIS A 62 -2.32 7.45 -5.28
CA HIS A 62 -2.24 6.43 -6.31
C HIS A 62 -1.48 5.19 -5.82
N GLU A 63 -0.32 5.38 -5.20
CA GLU A 63 0.48 4.29 -4.62
C GLU A 63 -0.24 3.59 -3.46
N LEU A 64 -0.93 4.33 -2.60
CA LEU A 64 -1.78 3.76 -1.55
C LEU A 64 -2.94 2.93 -2.10
N ALA A 65 -3.53 3.35 -3.22
CA ALA A 65 -4.55 2.56 -3.92
C ALA A 65 -3.98 1.25 -4.47
N HIS A 66 -2.74 1.23 -4.96
CA HIS A 66 -2.04 -0.01 -5.36
C HIS A 66 -1.84 -0.96 -4.17
N ILE A 67 -1.42 -0.43 -3.01
CA ILE A 67 -1.28 -1.22 -1.76
C ILE A 67 -2.61 -1.84 -1.37
N LYS A 68 -3.69 -1.05 -1.35
CA LYS A 68 -5.03 -1.53 -1.01
C LYS A 68 -5.53 -2.61 -1.97
N ARG A 69 -5.28 -2.45 -3.27
CA ARG A 69 -5.72 -3.41 -4.29
C ARG A 69 -5.04 -4.77 -4.11
N LEU A 70 -3.73 -4.79 -3.86
CA LEU A 70 -2.99 -6.03 -3.59
C LEU A 70 -3.45 -6.71 -2.29
N ASP A 71 -3.76 -5.92 -1.26
CA ASP A 71 -4.31 -6.44 0.00
C ASP A 71 -5.69 -7.08 -0.21
N TYR A 72 -6.57 -6.39 -0.96
CA TYR A 72 -7.89 -6.92 -1.32
C TYR A 72 -7.79 -8.23 -2.11
N LEU A 73 -6.88 -8.32 -3.10
CA LEU A 73 -6.68 -9.54 -3.90
C LEU A 73 -6.21 -10.73 -3.05
N PHE A 74 -5.32 -10.49 -2.08
CA PHE A 74 -4.88 -11.54 -1.18
C PHE A 74 -5.98 -12.00 -0.23
N ASN A 75 -6.76 -11.07 0.33
CA ASN A 75 -7.91 -11.40 1.16
C ASN A 75 -8.97 -12.17 0.36
N LEU A 76 -9.18 -11.81 -0.92
CA LEU A 76 -10.06 -12.54 -1.82
C LEU A 76 -9.55 -13.97 -2.07
N PHE A 77 -8.26 -14.14 -2.33
CA PHE A 77 -7.65 -15.47 -2.49
C PHE A 77 -7.85 -16.33 -1.24
N LEU A 78 -7.56 -15.79 -0.05
CA LEU A 78 -7.79 -16.49 1.21
C LEU A 78 -9.27 -16.89 1.36
N SER A 79 -10.20 -15.96 1.15
CA SER A 79 -11.64 -16.24 1.26
C SER A 79 -12.12 -17.30 0.26
N VAL A 80 -11.60 -17.31 -0.97
CA VAL A 80 -11.89 -18.36 -1.96
C VAL A 80 -11.32 -19.71 -1.51
N THR A 81 -10.10 -19.75 -0.98
CA THR A 81 -9.52 -21.00 -0.47
C THR A 81 -10.31 -21.55 0.72
N GLU A 82 -10.74 -20.70 1.65
CA GLU A 82 -11.62 -21.09 2.78
C GLU A 82 -12.95 -21.65 2.28
N THR A 83 -13.55 -21.04 1.25
CA THR A 83 -14.81 -21.49 0.67
C THR A 83 -14.66 -22.85 -0.02
N ILE A 84 -13.59 -23.07 -0.79
CA ILE A 84 -13.34 -24.35 -1.47
C ILE A 84 -12.97 -25.46 -0.47
N LEU A 85 -12.19 -25.13 0.56
CA LEU A 85 -11.72 -26.06 1.59
C LEU A 85 -12.68 -26.17 2.79
N PHE A 86 -13.87 -25.60 2.70
CA PHE A 86 -14.90 -25.67 3.75
C PHE A 86 -15.24 -27.12 4.15
N PHE A 87 -15.11 -28.07 3.22
CA PHE A 87 -15.34 -29.50 3.46
C PHE A 87 -14.16 -30.24 4.12
N ASN A 88 -13.01 -29.59 4.30
CA ASN A 88 -11.81 -30.20 4.86
C ASN A 88 -11.80 -29.98 6.38
N PRO A 89 -11.89 -31.03 7.23
CA PRO A 89 -12.08 -30.89 8.69
C PRO A 89 -10.93 -30.17 9.43
N PHE A 90 -9.83 -29.85 8.77
CA PHE A 90 -8.70 -29.10 9.33
C PHE A 90 -8.84 -27.56 9.24
N THR A 91 -9.86 -27.02 8.55
CA THR A 91 -10.09 -25.57 8.43
C THR A 91 -11.02 -24.98 9.50
N GLN A 92 -11.56 -25.80 10.41
CA GLN A 92 -12.51 -25.39 11.46
C GLN A 92 -11.87 -24.94 12.79
N LEU A 93 -10.57 -24.69 12.83
CA LEU A 93 -9.90 -24.11 13.99
C LEU A 93 -9.70 -22.60 13.81
N ARG A 94 -10.79 -21.85 14.03
CA ARG A 94 -10.76 -20.43 14.40
C ARG A 94 -11.56 -20.23 15.68
#